data_AF-A0A354DFZ7-F1
#
_entry.id   AF-A0A354DFZ7-F1
#
_cell.length_a   1.000
_cell.length_b   1.000
_cell.length_c   1.000
_cell.angle_alpha   90.00
_cell.angle_beta   90.00
_cell.angle_gamma   90.00
#
_symmetry.space_group_name_H-M   'P 1'
#
loop_
_entity.id
_entity.type
_entity.pdbx_description
1 polymer ?
#
loop_
_entity_poly.entity_id
_entity_poly.type
_entity_poly.pdbx_seq_one_letter_code
_entity_poly.pdbx_strand_id
1 'polypeptide(L)' 'QINTPNQDEISFKYDSVGRNTEIYLNGDKQYSYGYDVKGNLLSAKDEFLNLTWSATYNDLNQITS' A
#
# COMPACT_ATOMS: atom_id res chain seq x y z
N GLN A 1 -3.62 -13.51 -5.75
CA GLN A 1 -4.30 -14.07 -4.57
C GLN A 1 -3.45 -15.18 -3.99
N ILE A 2 -3.37 -15.27 -2.67
CA ILE A 2 -2.68 -16.32 -1.92
C ILE A 2 -3.73 -16.91 -0.99
N ASN A 3 -3.95 -18.22 -1.06
CA ASN A 3 -4.80 -18.93 -0.10
C ASN A 3 -3.90 -19.51 0.99
N THR A 4 -4.18 -19.16 2.24
CA THR A 4 -3.43 -19.66 3.39
C THR A 4 -3.99 -20.99 3.89
N PRO A 5 -3.23 -21.78 4.67
CA PRO A 5 -3.70 -23.05 5.22
C PRO A 5 -4.98 -22.96 6.06
N ASN A 6 -5.26 -21.78 6.63
CA ASN A 6 -6.48 -21.49 7.39
C ASN A 6 -7.64 -20.95 6.52
N GLN A 7 -7.56 -21.09 5.19
CA GLN A 7 -8.57 -20.65 4.21
C GLN A 7 -8.74 -19.13 4.09
N ASP A 8 -7.80 -18.33 4.59
CA ASP A 8 -7.82 -16.90 4.28
C ASP A 8 -7.32 -16.66 2.85
N GLU A 9 -7.98 -15.75 2.15
CA GLU A 9 -7.56 -15.25 0.85
C GLU A 9 -6.88 -13.89 1.01
N ILE A 10 -5.61 -13.80 0.62
CA ILE A 10 -4.89 -12.53 0.52
C ILE A 10 -4.84 -12.12 -0.94
N SER A 11 -5.35 -10.94 -1.28
CA SER A 11 -5.26 -10.39 -2.63
C SER A 11 -4.62 -9.01 -2.66
N PHE A 12 -4.08 -8.64 -3.83
CA PHE A 12 -3.28 -7.44 -4.04
C PHE A 12 -3.81 -6.70 -5.26
N LYS A 13 -3.82 -5.38 -5.21
CA LYS A 13 -3.98 -4.54 -6.41
C LYS A 13 -2.70 -3.79 -6.70
N TYR A 14 -2.49 -3.54 -7.99
CA TYR A 14 -1.31 -2.88 -8.48
C TYR A 14 -1.68 -1.70 -9.35
N ASP A 15 -0.83 -0.69 -9.39
CA ASP A 15 -0.91 0.36 -10.39
C ASP A 15 -0.39 -0.11 -11.76
N SER A 16 -0.44 0.79 -12.75
CA SER A 16 -0.04 0.50 -14.14
C SER A 16 1.44 0.14 -14.32
N VAL A 17 2.29 0.41 -13.32
CA VAL A 17 3.72 0.08 -13.33
C VAL A 17 4.06 -1.08 -12.40
N GLY A 18 3.06 -1.76 -11.83
CA GLY A 18 3.22 -2.99 -11.07
C GLY A 18 3.54 -2.79 -9.58
N ARG A 19 3.32 -1.60 -9.01
CA ARG A 19 3.51 -1.36 -7.57
C ARG A 19 2.22 -1.67 -6.81
N ASN A 20 2.33 -2.32 -5.66
CA ASN A 20 1.18 -2.72 -4.84
C ASN A 20 0.50 -1.49 -4.22
N THR A 21 -0.76 -1.23 -4.55
CA THR A 21 -1.54 -0.10 -4.02
C THR A 21 -2.50 -0.50 -2.93
N GLU A 22 -2.92 -1.76 -2.85
CA GLU A 22 -3.92 -2.23 -1.90
C GLU A 22 -3.70 -3.70 -1.53
N ILE A 23 -3.82 -4.02 -0.24
CA ILE A 23 -3.83 -5.40 0.26
C ILE A 23 -5.21 -5.70 0.82
N TYR A 24 -5.71 -6.88 0.50
CA TYR A 24 -7.01 -7.38 0.90
C TYR A 24 -6.86 -8.70 1.65
N LEU A 25 -7.66 -8.90 2.69
CA LEU A 25 -7.84 -10.16 3.42
C LEU A 25 -9.31 -10.55 3.33
N ASN A 26 -9.62 -11.70 2.73
CA ASN A 26 -10.99 -12.20 2.55
C ASN A 26 -11.93 -11.19 1.85
N GLY A 27 -11.39 -10.38 0.95
CA GLY A 27 -12.11 -9.31 0.26
C GLY A 27 -12.17 -7.97 1.00
N ASP A 28 -11.75 -7.92 2.27
CA ASP A 28 -11.68 -6.68 3.06
C ASP A 28 -10.33 -5.99 2.88
N LYS A 29 -10.36 -4.70 2.54
CA LYS A 29 -9.14 -3.90 2.39
C LYS A 29 -8.47 -3.71 3.74
N GLN A 30 -7.22 -4.16 3.86
CA GLN A 30 -6.40 -4.05 5.06
C GLN A 30 -5.44 -2.86 4.98
N TYR A 31 -4.83 -2.68 3.81
CA TYR A 31 -3.84 -1.62 3.59
C TYR A 31 -4.08 -0.90 2.27
N SER A 32 -3.78 0.39 2.23
CA SER A 32 -3.66 1.17 1.00
C SER A 32 -2.36 1.97 0.97
N TYR A 33 -1.78 2.08 -0.23
CA TYR A 33 -0.48 2.72 -0.47
C TYR A 33 -0.59 3.73 -1.62
N GLY A 34 0.04 4.89 -1.43
CA GLY A 34 0.21 5.91 -2.46
C GLY A 34 1.67 6.09 -2.82
N TYR A 35 1.98 6.25 -4.11
CA TYR A 35 3.34 6.45 -4.59
C TYR A 35 3.42 7.68 -5.49
N ASP A 36 4.58 8.35 -5.48
CA ASP A 36 4.90 9.36 -6.48
C ASP A 36 5.31 8.73 -7.82
N VAL A 37 5.64 9.56 -8.81
CA VAL A 37 6.08 9.10 -10.14
C VAL A 37 7.47 8.43 -10.13
N LYS A 38 8.30 8.69 -9.12
CA LYS A 38 9.64 8.12 -8.97
C LYS A 38 9.63 6.79 -8.21
N GLY A 39 8.50 6.41 -7.60
CA GLY A 39 8.38 5.18 -6.81
C GLY A 39 8.47 5.38 -5.30
N ASN A 40 8.57 6.62 -4.81
CA ASN A 40 8.61 6.88 -3.38
C ASN A 40 7.22 6.73 -2.78
N LEU A 41 7.15 6.18 -1.56
CA LEU A 41 5.89 5.95 -0.85
C LEU A 41 5.40 7.26 -0.21
N LEU A 42 4.35 7.84 -0.77
CA LEU A 42 3.73 9.07 -0.26
C LEU A 42 2.79 8.81 0.91
N SER A 43 2.13 7.65 0.93
CA SER A 43 1.20 7.29 2.00
C SER A 43 1.11 5.79 2.21
N ALA A 44 0.88 5.40 3.47
CA ALA A 44 0.49 4.06 3.86
C ALA A 44 -0.63 4.17 4.89
N LYS A 45 -1.76 3.53 4.63
CA LYS A 45 -2.90 3.52 5.54
C LYS A 45 -3.18 2.08 5.99
N ASP A 46 -3.29 1.91 7.30
CA ASP A 46 -3.92 0.75 7.93
C ASP A 46 -5.42 1.03 8.01
N GLU A 47 -6.22 0.30 7.25
CA GLU A 47 -7.67 0.53 7.16
C GLU A 47 -8.41 0.07 8.42
N PHE A 48 -7.88 -0.92 9.14
CA PHE A 48 -8.50 -1.43 10.36
C PHE A 48 -8.34 -0.45 11.52
N LEU A 49 -7.11 0.08 11.70
CA LEU A 49 -6.80 1.06 12.74
C LEU A 49 -7.16 2.50 12.33
N ASN A 50 -7.48 2.72 11.04
CA ASN A 50 -7.63 4.03 10.43
C ASN A 50 -6.44 4.96 10.71
N LEU A 51 -5.23 4.40 10.69
CA LEU A 51 -3.98 5.12 10.89
C LEU A 51 -3.33 5.35 9.53
N THR A 52 -2.85 6.58 9.31
CA THR A 52 -2.18 6.97 8.07
C THR A 52 -0.79 7.51 8.38
N TRP A 53 0.21 6.94 7.72
CA TRP A 53 1.53 7.53 7.60
C TRP A 53 1.63 8.21 6.23
N SER A 54 2.26 9.38 6.18
CA SER A 54 2.50 10.12 4.95
C SER A 54 3.91 10.69 4.94
N ALA A 55 4.47 10.84 3.74
CA ALA A 55 5.73 11.54 3.54
C ALA A 55 5.73 12.37 2.26
N THR A 56 6.56 13.41 2.25
CA THR A 56 6.95 14.12 1.02
C THR A 56 8.43 13.90 0.73
N TYR A 57 8.80 14.02 -0.55
CA TYR A 57 10.17 13.82 -1.01
C TYR A 57 10.64 15.00 -1.85
N ASN A 58 11.91 15.36 -1.71
CA ASN A 58 12.57 16.29 -2.63
C ASN A 58 13.00 15.58 -3.93
N ASP A 59 13.61 16.33 -4.84
CA ASP A 59 14.05 15.78 -6.13
C ASP A 59 15.13 14.70 -6.04
N LEU A 60 15.86 14.66 -4.93
CA LEU A 60 16.91 13.69 -4.63
C LEU A 60 16.37 12.44 -3.89
N ASN A 61 15.04 12.25 -3.84
CA ASN A 61 14.34 11.16 -3.14
C ASN A 61 14.60 11.13 -1.63
N GLN A 62 14.81 12.29 -1.01
CA GLN A 62 14.97 12.41 0.44
C GLN A 62 13.66 12.88 1.06
N ILE A 63 13.29 12.30 2.21
CA ILE A 63 12.09 12.69 2.97
C ILE A 63 12.23 14.14 3.44
N THR A 64 11.19 14.94 3.22
CA THR A 64 11.13 16.35 3.63
C THR A 64 10.10 16.65 4.72
N SER A 65 9.05 15.84 4.85
CA SER A 65 8.04 15.94 5.90
C SER A 65 7.36 14.61 6.14
#